data_AF-A0A7D7KSG3-F1
#
_entry.id   AF-A0A7D7KSG3-F1
#
_cell.length_a   1.000
_cell.length_b   1.000
_cell.length_c   1.000
_cell.angle_alpha   90.00
_cell.angle_beta   90.00
_cell.angle_gamma   90.00
#
_symmetry.space_group_name_H-M   'P 1'
#
loop_
_entity.id
_entity.type
_entity.pdbx_description
1 polymer ?
#
loop_
_entity_poly.entity_id
_entity_poly.type
_entity_poly.pdbx_seq_one_letter_code
_entity_poly.pdbx_strand_id
1 'polypeptide(L)'
;MLEPEGQHYLEIPYRTLSHPAVTLWEQRQALAKLRQQGREQVDESALFRMIGQMREIVTTAQKATRKARRDADRRQHLKSTEQPVKTTPPADTDMADPQADNQPPAKPFDQIEEW
;
A
#
# COMPACT_ATOMS: atom_id res chain seq x y z
N MET A 1 -7.91 -28.88 -43.32
CA MET A 1 -9.28 -28.41 -43.01
C MET A 1 -9.45 -28.50 -41.51
N LEU A 2 -10.08 -27.50 -40.86
CA LEU A 2 -10.52 -27.63 -39.47
C LEU A 2 -11.66 -28.66 -39.47
N GLU A 3 -11.44 -29.82 -38.87
CA GLU A 3 -12.49 -30.83 -38.67
C GLU A 3 -13.54 -30.27 -37.68
N PRO A 4 -14.80 -30.09 -38.09
CA PRO A 4 -15.83 -29.45 -37.24
C PRO A 4 -16.26 -30.31 -36.05
N GLU A 5 -15.99 -31.62 -36.06
CA GLU A 5 -16.39 -32.60 -35.04
C GLU A 5 -15.26 -32.98 -34.07
N GLY A 6 -14.04 -32.48 -34.30
CA GLY A 6 -12.88 -32.79 -33.48
C GLY A 6 -12.82 -31.94 -32.21
N GLN A 7 -12.69 -32.58 -31.04
CA GLN A 7 -12.41 -31.93 -29.75
C GLN A 7 -10.95 -31.46 -29.68
N HIS A 8 -10.53 -30.64 -30.63
CA HIS A 8 -9.18 -30.12 -30.72
C HIS A 8 -9.17 -28.64 -30.33
N TYR A 9 -8.38 -28.32 -29.32
CA TYR A 9 -8.11 -26.94 -28.95
C TYR A 9 -7.12 -26.34 -29.94
N LEU A 10 -7.43 -25.15 -30.44
CA LEU A 10 -6.51 -24.36 -31.23
C LEU A 10 -6.07 -23.16 -30.39
N GLU A 11 -4.76 -23.00 -30.26
CA GLU A 11 -4.22 -21.82 -29.61
C GLU A 11 -4.41 -20.61 -30.53
N ILE A 12 -5.05 -19.59 -29.99
CA ILE A 12 -5.22 -18.31 -30.67
C ILE A 12 -4.23 -17.33 -30.03
N PRO A 13 -3.11 -17.02 -30.70
CA PRO A 13 -2.19 -16.02 -30.19
C PRO A 13 -2.84 -14.63 -30.27
N TYR A 14 -2.29 -13.71 -29.48
CA TYR A 14 -2.63 -12.30 -29.59
C TYR A 14 -2.26 -11.75 -30.97
N ARG A 15 -3.01 -10.77 -31.47
CA ARG A 15 -2.62 -10.06 -32.69
C ARG A 15 -1.34 -9.28 -32.47
N THR A 16 -1.17 -8.70 -31.27
CA THR A 16 0.03 -7.97 -30.90
C THR A 16 0.74 -8.67 -29.74
N LEU A 17 1.89 -9.29 -30.04
CA LEU A 17 2.66 -10.08 -29.07
C LEU A 17 3.27 -9.24 -27.93
N SER A 18 3.32 -7.92 -28.07
CA SER A 18 3.83 -7.02 -27.01
C SER A 18 2.82 -6.77 -25.89
N HIS A 19 1.58 -7.27 -26.02
CA HIS A 19 0.59 -7.11 -24.95
C HIS A 19 0.99 -7.91 -23.71
N PRO A 20 0.75 -7.34 -22.51
CA PRO A 20 1.05 -8.04 -21.27
C PRO A 20 0.08 -9.21 -21.07
N ALA A 21 0.50 -10.20 -20.29
CA ALA A 21 -0.42 -11.22 -19.81
C ALA A 21 -1.56 -10.58 -19.00
N VAL A 22 -2.78 -11.08 -19.22
CA VAL A 22 -4.00 -10.65 -18.53
C VAL A 22 -4.71 -11.84 -17.95
N THR A 23 -5.37 -11.61 -16.81
CA THR A 23 -6.19 -12.64 -16.19
C THR A 23 -7.55 -12.76 -16.88
N LEU A 24 -8.16 -13.95 -16.82
CA LEU A 24 -9.51 -14.18 -17.34
C LEU A 24 -10.54 -13.21 -16.73
N TRP A 25 -10.36 -12.86 -15.46
CA TRP A 25 -11.26 -11.94 -14.76
C TRP A 25 -11.15 -10.51 -15.29
N GLU A 26 -9.94 -10.00 -15.51
CA GLU A 26 -9.71 -8.68 -16.11
C GLU A 26 -10.33 -8.59 -17.50
N GLN A 27 -10.15 -9.63 -18.33
CA GLN A 27 -10.75 -9.70 -19.65
C GLN A 27 -12.28 -9.64 -19.59
N ARG A 28 -12.90 -10.45 -18.72
CA ARG A 28 -14.36 -10.45 -18.54
C ARG A 28 -14.88 -9.11 -18.06
N GLN A 29 -14.20 -8.49 -17.10
CA GLN A 29 -14.59 -7.18 -16.59
C GLN A 29 -14.47 -6.10 -17.67
N ALA A 30 -13.36 -6.09 -18.42
CA ALA A 30 -13.14 -5.14 -19.50
C ALA A 30 -14.20 -5.27 -20.60
N LEU A 31 -14.53 -6.50 -21.01
CA LEU A 31 -15.63 -6.76 -21.96
C LEU A 31 -16.97 -6.27 -21.45
N ALA A 32 -17.32 -6.57 -20.19
CA ALA A 32 -18.57 -6.10 -19.59
C ALA A 32 -18.63 -4.55 -19.58
N LYS A 33 -17.51 -3.89 -19.26
CA LYS A 33 -17.44 -2.43 -19.23
C LYS A 33 -17.55 -1.80 -20.63
N LEU A 34 -16.90 -2.39 -21.63
CA LEU A 34 -16.98 -1.92 -23.01
C LEU A 34 -18.38 -2.09 -23.60
N ARG A 35 -19.06 -3.21 -23.29
CA ARG A 35 -20.47 -3.42 -23.65
C ARG A 35 -21.38 -2.40 -22.99
N GLN A 36 -21.16 -2.09 -21.70
CA GLN A 36 -21.89 -1.03 -21.00
C GLN A 36 -21.71 0.34 -21.66
N GLN A 37 -20.57 0.59 -22.33
CA GLN A 37 -20.30 1.82 -23.09
C GLN A 37 -20.92 1.81 -24.50
N GLY A 38 -21.71 0.79 -24.86
CA GLY A 38 -22.37 0.69 -26.16
C GLY A 38 -21.48 0.14 -27.28
N ARG A 39 -20.33 -0.48 -26.95
CA ARG A 39 -19.47 -1.12 -27.96
C ARG A 39 -19.78 -2.61 -28.06
N GLU A 40 -20.53 -2.97 -29.10
CA GLU A 40 -20.80 -4.38 -29.42
C GLU A 40 -19.57 -5.06 -30.05
N GLN A 41 -18.89 -4.38 -30.97
CA GLN A 41 -17.63 -4.84 -31.57
C GLN A 41 -16.45 -4.34 -30.73
N VAL A 42 -15.82 -5.26 -29.99
CA VAL A 42 -14.63 -4.97 -29.19
C VAL A 42 -13.40 -5.48 -29.93
N ASP A 43 -12.48 -4.58 -30.24
CA ASP A 43 -11.16 -4.91 -30.77
C ASP A 43 -10.14 -5.16 -29.64
N GLU A 44 -9.06 -5.86 -29.96
CA GLU A 44 -7.97 -6.17 -29.01
C GLU A 44 -7.39 -4.90 -28.38
N SER A 45 -7.27 -3.83 -29.16
CA SER A 45 -6.71 -2.56 -28.68
C SER A 45 -7.60 -1.90 -27.61
N ALA A 46 -8.93 -1.85 -27.81
CA ALA A 46 -9.83 -1.31 -26.80
C ALA A 46 -9.89 -2.19 -25.55
N LEU A 47 -9.80 -3.51 -25.71
CA LEU A 47 -9.77 -4.45 -24.59
C LEU A 47 -8.56 -4.21 -23.68
N PHE A 48 -7.35 -4.20 -24.23
CA PHE A 48 -6.14 -3.96 -23.44
C PHE A 48 -6.08 -2.54 -22.88
N ARG A 49 -6.55 -1.54 -23.63
CA ARG A 49 -6.67 -0.17 -23.12
C ARG A 49 -7.60 -0.11 -21.92
N MET A 50 -8.76 -0.77 -21.97
CA MET A 50 -9.71 -0.81 -20.86
C MET A 50 -9.11 -1.49 -19.63
N ILE A 51 -8.41 -2.62 -19.82
CA ILE A 51 -7.69 -3.30 -18.73
C ILE A 51 -6.65 -2.36 -18.11
N GLY A 52 -5.87 -1.65 -18.93
CA GLY A 52 -4.91 -0.65 -18.45
C GLY A 52 -5.56 0.46 -17.61
N GLN A 53 -6.70 0.99 -18.07
CA GLN A 53 -7.48 1.99 -17.32
C GLN A 53 -7.98 1.45 -15.98
N MET A 54 -8.50 0.22 -15.96
CA MET A 54 -8.97 -0.44 -14.74
C MET A 54 -7.82 -0.63 -13.72
N ARG A 55 -6.65 -1.07 -14.19
CA ARG A 55 -5.45 -1.20 -13.35
C ARG A 55 -5.04 0.16 -12.76
N GLU A 56 -5.03 1.22 -13.57
CA GLU A 56 -4.64 2.56 -13.11
C GLU A 56 -5.60 3.12 -12.04
N ILE A 57 -6.91 2.85 -12.18
CA ILE A 57 -7.90 3.21 -11.17
C ILE A 57 -7.57 2.52 -9.84
N VAL A 58 -7.27 1.21 -9.88
CA VAL A 58 -6.92 0.44 -8.68
C VAL A 58 -5.64 0.96 -8.03
N THR A 59 -4.57 1.16 -8.81
CA THR A 59 -3.28 1.64 -8.26
C THR A 59 -3.42 3.03 -7.65
N THR A 60 -4.16 3.93 -8.31
CA THR A 60 -4.43 5.29 -7.81
C THR A 60 -5.26 5.26 -6.54
N ALA A 61 -6.33 4.46 -6.49
CA ALA A 61 -7.16 4.29 -5.31
C ALA A 61 -6.35 3.74 -4.12
N GLN A 62 -5.51 2.72 -4.34
CA GLN A 62 -4.63 2.17 -3.30
C GLN A 62 -3.68 3.23 -2.74
N LYS A 63 -3.03 4.02 -3.61
CA LYS A 63 -2.13 5.12 -3.21
C LYS A 63 -2.88 6.17 -2.40
N ALA A 64 -4.05 6.59 -2.88
CA ALA A 64 -4.89 7.59 -2.22
C ALA A 64 -5.34 7.13 -0.83
N THR A 65 -5.83 5.89 -0.71
CA THR A 65 -6.24 5.29 0.57
C THR A 65 -5.08 5.20 1.54
N ARG A 66 -3.90 4.75 1.09
CA ARG A 66 -2.70 4.69 1.93
C ARG A 66 -2.27 6.08 2.42
N LYS A 67 -2.36 7.09 1.56
CA LYS A 67 -2.09 8.48 1.92
C LYS A 67 -3.08 8.99 2.95
N ALA A 68 -4.38 8.83 2.70
CA ALA A 68 -5.45 9.26 3.59
C ALA A 68 -5.32 8.64 4.99
N ARG A 69 -4.99 7.34 5.07
CA ARG A 69 -4.74 6.65 6.34
C ARG A 69 -3.57 7.29 7.11
N ARG A 70 -2.40 7.43 6.48
CA ARG A 70 -1.24 8.06 7.13
C ARG A 70 -1.51 9.49 7.60
N ASP A 71 -2.25 10.26 6.81
CA ASP A 71 -2.61 11.64 7.17
C ASP A 71 -3.64 11.67 8.32
N ALA A 72 -4.51 10.66 8.45
CA ALA A 72 -5.36 10.49 9.62
C ALA A 72 -4.54 10.12 10.87
N ASP A 73 -3.63 9.15 10.75
CA ASP A 73 -2.76 8.71 11.85
C ASP A 73 -1.91 9.88 12.37
N ARG A 74 -1.32 10.68 11.48
CA ARG A 74 -0.55 11.89 11.84
C ARG A 74 -1.41 12.89 12.61
N ARG A 75 -2.63 13.16 12.15
CA ARG A 75 -3.56 14.09 12.81
C ARG A 75 -4.04 13.56 14.16
N GLN A 76 -4.21 12.25 14.30
CA GLN A 76 -4.57 11.63 15.56
C GLN A 76 -3.41 11.72 16.56
N HIS A 77 -2.19 11.42 16.14
CA HIS A 77 -0.99 11.53 16.98
C HIS A 77 -0.79 12.96 17.53
N LEU A 78 -1.01 13.99 16.70
CA LEU A 78 -0.95 15.39 17.13
C LEU A 78 -2.04 15.78 18.14
N LYS A 79 -3.18 15.07 18.15
CA LYS A 79 -4.27 15.28 19.11
C LYS A 79 -4.06 14.49 20.41
N SER A 80 -3.38 13.35 20.34
CA SER A 80 -3.08 12.49 21.49
C SER A 80 -1.83 12.91 22.26
N THR A 81 -1.11 13.94 21.81
CA THR A 81 -0.23 14.71 22.71
C THR A 81 -1.11 15.50 23.66
N GLU A 82 -1.71 14.79 24.62
CA GLU A 82 -2.09 15.39 25.89
C GLU A 82 -0.88 16.15 26.42
N GLN A 83 -1.18 17.31 27.00
CA GLN A 83 -0.27 18.39 27.35
C GLN A 83 1.13 17.90 27.74
N PRO A 84 2.21 18.58 27.32
CA PRO A 84 3.51 18.30 27.90
C PRO A 84 3.30 18.36 29.41
N VAL A 85 3.47 17.20 30.08
CA VAL A 85 3.61 17.17 31.53
C VAL A 85 4.67 18.22 31.75
N LYS A 86 4.28 19.34 32.34
CA LYS A 86 5.19 20.44 32.61
C LYS A 86 6.30 19.76 33.39
N THR A 87 7.44 19.53 32.74
CA THR A 87 8.66 19.19 33.43
C THR A 87 8.93 20.49 34.17
N THR A 88 8.38 20.61 35.37
CA THR A 88 8.91 21.51 36.36
C THR A 88 10.40 21.19 36.35
N PRO A 89 11.27 22.14 35.99
CA PRO A 89 12.68 22.00 36.34
C PRO A 89 12.68 21.61 37.81
N PRO A 90 13.43 20.58 38.23
CA PRO A 90 13.57 20.34 39.66
C PRO A 90 13.95 21.69 40.26
N ALA A 91 13.16 22.14 41.23
CA ALA A 91 13.51 23.36 41.95
C ALA A 91 14.96 23.18 42.39
N ASP A 92 15.79 24.20 42.19
CA ASP A 92 17.09 24.33 42.84
C ASP A 92 16.82 24.30 44.35
N THR A 93 16.65 23.08 44.85
CA THR A 93 16.57 22.78 46.25
C THR A 93 18.02 22.56 46.57
N ASP A 94 18.64 23.64 47.04
CA ASP A 94 19.82 23.59 47.90
C ASP A 94 19.44 22.76 49.14
N MET A 95 19.33 21.46 48.91
CA MET A 95 19.21 20.43 49.92
C MET A 95 20.42 19.57 49.64
N ALA A 96 21.53 19.96 50.26
CA ALA A 96 22.59 19.06 50.62
C ALA A 96 21.95 17.89 51.39
N ASP A 97 21.47 16.90 50.64
CA ASP A 97 21.00 15.64 51.17
C ASP A 97 22.27 14.85 51.52
N PRO A 98 22.58 14.59 52.81
CA PRO A 98 23.81 13.92 53.20
C PRO A 98 23.89 12.45 52.74
N GLN A 99 22.90 12.00 51.97
CA GLN A 99 22.71 10.61 51.54
C GLN A 99 23.11 10.37 50.07
N ALA A 100 23.59 11.38 49.32
CA ALA A 100 24.04 11.19 47.93
C ALA A 100 25.37 10.41 47.83
N ASP A 101 26.15 10.34 48.91
CA ASP A 101 27.45 9.66 48.96
C ASP A 101 27.35 8.13 49.11
N ASN A 102 26.13 7.58 49.23
CA ASN A 102 25.92 6.15 49.51
C ASN A 102 25.13 5.42 48.41
N GLN A 103 24.97 6.01 47.22
CA GLN A 103 24.45 5.29 46.07
C GLN A 103 25.58 4.55 45.34
N PRO A 104 25.48 3.22 45.12
CA PRO A 104 26.44 2.53 44.30
C PRO A 104 26.43 3.11 42.88
N PRO A 105 27.58 3.24 42.21
CA PRO A 105 27.66 3.79 40.87
C PRO A 105 26.72 3.04 39.93
N ALA A 106 25.99 3.79 39.10
CA ALA A 106 25.03 3.23 38.17
C ALA A 106 25.71 2.20 37.26
N LYS A 107 25.15 0.99 37.21
CA LYS A 107 25.69 -0.09 36.37
C LYS A 107 25.49 0.26 34.90
N PRO A 108 26.55 0.22 34.06
CA PRO A 108 26.40 0.39 32.62
C PRO A 108 25.52 -0.72 32.02
N PHE A 109 24.89 -0.44 30.89
CA PHE A 109 24.06 -1.40 30.16
C PHE A 109 24.94 -2.52 29.60
N ASP A 110 24.56 -3.77 29.86
CA ASP A 110 25.35 -4.96 29.47
C ASP A 110 25.25 -5.31 27.97
N GLN A 111 24.37 -4.64 27.21
CA GLN A 111 24.10 -4.97 25.81
C GLN A 111 24.24 -3.72 24.95
N ILE A 112 25.39 -3.60 24.29
CA ILE A 112 25.64 -2.62 23.24
C ILE A 112 25.78 -3.45 21.96
N GLU A 113 24.77 -3.42 21.09
CA GLU A 113 24.90 -4.02 19.75
C GLU A 113 25.86 -3.14 18.93
N GLU A 114 27.03 -3.69 18.63
CA GLU A 114 28.01 -3.12 17.72
C GLU A 114 27.53 -3.30 16.28
N TRP A 115 27.41 -2.19 15.55
CA TRP A 115 27.02 -2.13 14.13
C TRP A 115 28.24 -2.14 13.23
#